data_AF-A0A8K1A975-F1
#
_entry.id   AF-A0A8K1A975-F1
#
_cell.length_a   1.000
_cell.length_b   1.000
_cell.length_c   1.000
_cell.angle_alpha   90.00
_cell.angle_beta   90.00
_cell.angle_gamma   90.00
#
_symmetry.space_group_name_H-M   'P 1'
#
loop_
_entity.id
_entity.type
_entity.pdbx_description
1 polymer ?
#
loop_
_entity_poly.entity_id
_entity_poly.type
_entity_poly.pdbx_seq_one_letter_code
_entity_poly.pdbx_strand_id
1 'polypeptide(L)'
;SLLGACLGIQILTGLFLAMHYTADTTTAFSSVTHICRDVNYGWLIRYMHANGASMFFICLFLHVGRGIYYGSYMYTETWNIGIILLFTIMATAFMGYVLPWGQMSFWGATVITNLLSAIPYVGNTLVEWIWGGFSVDKATLTRFFAFHFILPFIIAALVMVHLLFLHETGSNNPSGVDSNSDKIPFHPYYTIKDILGLLLLIFLLMTLVLFSPDLLGDPDNYTPANPLSTPPQIKPEWYFLFAYAILRS
;
A
#
# COMPACT_ATOMS: atom_id res chain seq x y z
N SER A 1 10.72 1.25 12.51
CA SER A 1 10.45 2.70 12.55
C SER A 1 9.85 3.21 11.24
N LEU A 2 10.56 3.19 10.11
CA LEU A 2 10.08 3.81 8.86
C LEU A 2 8.74 3.26 8.33
N LEU A 3 8.51 1.94 8.37
CA LEU A 3 7.21 1.37 8.00
C LEU A 3 6.05 1.87 8.88
N GLY A 4 6.31 2.06 10.18
CA GLY A 4 5.32 2.68 11.09
C GLY A 4 5.06 4.15 10.75
N ALA A 5 6.11 4.89 10.35
CA ALA A 5 5.96 6.26 9.87
C ALA A 5 5.17 6.32 8.55
N CYS A 6 5.45 5.44 7.59
CA CYS A 6 4.66 5.32 6.36
C CYS A 6 3.19 5.04 6.66
N LEU A 7 2.89 4.10 7.56
CA LEU A 7 1.52 3.83 7.99
C LEU A 7 0.84 5.06 8.59
N GLY A 8 1.53 5.79 9.47
CA GLY A 8 1.02 7.05 10.03
C GLY A 8 0.73 8.10 8.96
N ILE A 9 1.65 8.29 8.01
CA ILE A 9 1.48 9.21 6.87
C ILE A 9 0.26 8.80 6.03
N GLN A 10 0.12 7.52 5.70
CA GLN A 10 -1.00 7.04 4.88
C GLN A 10 -2.35 7.19 5.60
N ILE A 11 -2.44 6.87 6.89
CA ILE A 11 -3.68 7.04 7.67
C ILE A 11 -4.07 8.52 7.72
N LEU A 12 -3.13 9.41 8.04
CA LEU A 12 -3.42 10.85 8.15
C LEU A 12 -3.83 11.42 6.80
N THR A 13 -3.00 11.25 5.77
CA THR A 13 -3.32 11.78 4.43
C THR A 13 -4.60 11.16 3.87
N GLY A 14 -4.79 9.85 4.04
CA GLY A 14 -5.98 9.13 3.58
C GLY A 14 -7.26 9.60 4.26
N LEU A 15 -7.22 9.87 5.56
CA LEU A 15 -8.37 10.40 6.30
C LEU A 15 -8.77 11.80 5.82
N PHE A 16 -7.80 12.68 5.56
CA PHE A 16 -8.09 14.01 4.99
C PHE A 16 -8.61 13.92 3.54
N LEU A 17 -8.12 12.99 2.73
CA LEU A 17 -8.66 12.74 1.39
C LEU A 17 -10.10 12.22 1.45
N ALA A 18 -10.39 11.30 2.37
CA ALA A 18 -11.71 10.71 2.55
C ALA A 18 -12.79 11.73 2.95
N MET A 19 -12.42 12.85 3.58
CA MET A 19 -13.35 13.94 3.88
C MET A 19 -13.90 14.65 2.64
N HIS A 20 -13.25 14.47 1.48
CA HIS A 20 -13.57 15.16 0.23
C HIS A 20 -13.86 14.21 -0.94
N TYR A 21 -13.60 12.90 -0.78
CA TYR A 21 -13.80 11.89 -1.80
C TYR A 21 -15.24 11.35 -1.81
N THR A 22 -15.78 11.03 -2.99
CA THR A 22 -17.09 10.38 -3.15
C THR A 22 -16.97 9.03 -3.86
N ALA A 23 -17.44 7.96 -3.22
CA ALA A 23 -17.38 6.60 -3.75
C ALA A 23 -18.55 6.25 -4.69
N ASP A 24 -18.81 7.10 -5.69
CA ASP A 24 -19.80 6.84 -6.76
C ASP A 24 -19.11 6.92 -8.13
N THR A 25 -19.39 5.99 -9.03
CA THR A 25 -18.69 5.88 -10.33
C THR A 25 -18.82 7.12 -11.20
N THR A 26 -19.88 7.92 -11.00
CA THR A 26 -20.11 9.17 -11.74
C THR A 26 -19.30 10.35 -11.18
N THR A 27 -18.85 10.28 -9.91
CA THR A 27 -18.20 11.40 -9.22
C THR A 27 -16.83 11.08 -8.63
N ALA A 28 -16.40 9.82 -8.60
CA ALA A 28 -15.14 9.42 -7.97
C ALA A 28 -13.94 10.12 -8.60
N PHE A 29 -13.81 10.04 -9.93
CA PHE A 29 -12.72 10.72 -10.65
C PHE A 29 -12.76 12.23 -10.45
N SER A 30 -13.94 12.85 -10.56
CA SER A 30 -14.09 14.30 -10.40
C SER A 30 -13.89 14.78 -8.95
N SER A 31 -14.19 13.96 -7.94
CA SER A 31 -13.92 14.27 -6.54
C SER A 31 -12.40 14.31 -6.26
N VAL A 32 -11.63 13.41 -6.89
CA VAL A 32 -10.15 13.42 -6.79
C VAL A 32 -9.55 14.63 -7.50
N THR A 33 -10.09 15.02 -8.67
CA THR A 33 -9.63 16.25 -9.34
C THR A 33 -10.00 17.50 -8.55
N HIS A 34 -11.20 17.56 -7.97
CA HIS A 34 -11.63 18.61 -7.04
C HIS A 34 -10.70 18.73 -5.84
N ILE A 35 -10.31 17.61 -5.21
CA ILE A 35 -9.30 17.60 -4.13
C ILE A 35 -8.01 18.30 -4.60
N CYS A 36 -7.52 17.97 -5.79
CA CYS A 36 -6.26 18.54 -6.25
C CYS A 36 -6.36 20.03 -6.65
N ARG A 37 -7.54 20.50 -7.05
CA ARG A 37 -7.72 21.82 -7.67
C ARG A 37 -8.33 22.85 -6.74
N ASP A 38 -9.28 22.44 -5.90
CA ASP A 38 -10.15 23.36 -5.16
C ASP A 38 -9.98 23.25 -3.65
N VAL A 39 -9.51 22.11 -3.13
CA VAL A 39 -9.23 21.95 -1.70
C VAL A 39 -7.87 22.56 -1.36
N ASN A 40 -7.82 23.40 -0.32
CA ASN A 40 -6.58 24.02 0.17
C ASN A 40 -5.54 22.93 0.51
N TYR A 41 -4.38 22.98 -0.14
CA TYR A 41 -3.33 21.97 -0.05
C TYR A 41 -3.76 20.53 -0.41
N GLY A 42 -4.92 20.35 -1.04
CA GLY A 42 -5.42 19.02 -1.39
C GLY A 42 -4.53 18.29 -2.40
N TRP A 43 -3.91 19.01 -3.34
CA TRP A 43 -2.89 18.43 -4.24
C TRP A 43 -1.71 17.85 -3.45
N LEU A 44 -1.22 18.58 -2.43
CA LEU A 44 -0.08 18.15 -1.62
C LEU A 44 -0.44 16.87 -0.85
N ILE A 45 -1.60 16.85 -0.20
CA ILE A 45 -2.10 15.69 0.54
C ILE A 45 -2.27 14.49 -0.40
N ARG A 46 -2.86 14.71 -1.59
CA ARG A 46 -3.08 13.65 -2.59
C ARG A 46 -1.75 13.05 -3.06
N TYR A 47 -0.78 13.88 -3.41
CA TYR A 47 0.51 13.40 -3.89
C TYR A 47 1.38 12.81 -2.79
N MET A 48 1.27 13.30 -1.55
CA MET A 48 1.86 12.64 -0.38
C MET A 48 1.27 11.26 -0.16
N HIS A 49 -0.04 11.08 -0.30
CA HIS A 49 -0.68 9.77 -0.15
C HIS A 49 -0.27 8.79 -1.27
N ALA A 50 -0.22 9.27 -2.52
CA ALA A 50 0.16 8.44 -3.67
C ALA A 50 1.64 8.04 -3.63
N ASN A 51 2.56 9.00 -3.47
CA ASN A 51 3.99 8.70 -3.38
C ASN A 51 4.35 8.03 -2.04
N GLY A 52 3.60 8.30 -0.98
CA GLY A 52 3.72 7.64 0.32
C GLY A 52 3.46 6.13 0.24
N ALA A 53 2.52 5.70 -0.60
CA ALA A 53 2.32 4.27 -0.89
C ALA A 53 3.57 3.64 -1.53
N SER A 54 4.21 4.33 -2.49
CA SER A 54 5.47 3.85 -3.08
C SER A 54 6.61 3.79 -2.05
N MET A 55 6.75 4.82 -1.21
CA MET A 55 7.75 4.81 -0.12
C MET A 55 7.49 3.68 0.88
N PHE A 56 6.21 3.33 1.13
CA PHE A 56 5.83 2.18 1.94
C PHE A 56 6.39 0.89 1.34
N PHE A 57 6.16 0.61 0.05
CA PHE A 57 6.66 -0.60 -0.60
C PHE A 57 8.19 -0.65 -0.69
N ILE A 58 8.86 0.48 -0.94
CA ILE A 58 10.33 0.55 -0.87
C ILE A 58 10.81 0.11 0.51
N CYS A 59 10.26 0.71 1.58
CA CYS A 59 10.61 0.34 2.95
C CYS A 59 10.29 -1.13 3.25
N LEU A 60 9.20 -1.65 2.67
CA LEU A 60 8.72 -3.00 2.93
C LEU A 60 9.64 -4.04 2.28
N PHE A 61 10.01 -3.85 1.02
CA PHE A 61 10.95 -4.73 0.34
C PHE A 61 12.34 -4.70 0.97
N LEU A 62 12.83 -3.52 1.39
CA LEU A 62 14.08 -3.42 2.15
C LEU A 62 13.98 -4.14 3.50
N HIS A 63 12.85 -4.04 4.19
CA HIS A 63 12.63 -4.70 5.48
C HIS A 63 12.60 -6.23 5.34
N VAL A 64 11.88 -6.75 4.34
CA VAL A 64 11.85 -8.18 4.01
C VAL A 64 13.25 -8.67 3.60
N GLY A 65 13.92 -7.94 2.70
CA GLY A 65 15.27 -8.26 2.24
C GLY A 65 16.29 -8.32 3.38
N ARG A 66 16.23 -7.37 4.32
CA ARG A 66 17.02 -7.40 5.57
C ARG A 66 16.73 -8.65 6.36
N GLY A 67 15.45 -9.01 6.52
CA GLY A 67 15.04 -10.18 7.27
C GLY A 67 15.56 -11.49 6.68
N ILE A 68 15.59 -11.60 5.35
CA ILE A 68 16.19 -12.74 4.63
C ILE A 68 17.70 -12.74 4.82
N TYR A 69 18.38 -11.63 4.53
CA TYR A 69 19.84 -11.55 4.53
C TYR A 69 20.46 -11.88 5.89
N TYR A 70 19.87 -11.39 6.98
CA TYR A 70 20.37 -11.63 8.34
C TYR A 70 19.70 -12.81 9.06
N GLY A 71 18.91 -13.64 8.37
CA GLY A 71 18.26 -14.80 9.01
C GLY A 71 17.22 -14.42 10.07
N SER A 72 16.62 -13.22 10.01
CA SER A 72 15.61 -12.78 10.99
C SER A 72 14.28 -13.52 10.86
N TYR A 73 14.07 -14.26 9.77
CA TYR A 73 12.92 -15.15 9.60
C TYR A 73 12.90 -16.32 10.59
N MET A 74 14.01 -16.56 11.30
CA MET A 74 14.07 -17.56 12.38
C MET A 74 13.21 -17.19 13.59
N TYR A 75 12.82 -15.91 13.75
CA TYR A 75 11.78 -15.49 14.68
C TYR A 75 10.41 -15.72 14.05
N THR A 76 9.95 -16.96 14.08
CA THR A 76 8.85 -17.48 13.27
C THR A 76 7.53 -16.74 13.47
N GLU A 77 7.15 -16.39 14.70
CA GLU A 77 5.92 -15.66 15.00
C GLU A 77 5.99 -14.25 14.42
N THR A 78 7.08 -13.53 14.70
CA THR A 78 7.33 -12.19 14.16
C THR A 78 7.33 -12.21 12.63
N TRP A 79 8.01 -13.18 12.02
CA TRP A 79 8.11 -13.34 10.57
C TRP A 79 6.75 -13.64 9.93
N ASN A 80 5.99 -14.58 10.47
CA ASN A 80 4.68 -14.96 9.94
C ASN A 80 3.66 -13.81 10.04
N ILE A 81 3.66 -13.05 11.15
CA ILE A 81 2.87 -11.81 11.22
C ILE A 81 3.36 -10.80 10.18
N GLY A 82 4.68 -10.73 9.92
CA GLY A 82 5.26 -9.92 8.84
C GLY A 82 4.75 -10.29 7.44
N ILE A 83 4.55 -11.58 7.17
CA ILE A 83 3.94 -12.07 5.91
C ILE A 83 2.48 -11.64 5.81
N ILE A 84 1.71 -11.77 6.90
CA ILE A 84 0.31 -11.29 6.94
C ILE A 84 0.25 -9.79 6.71
N LEU A 85 1.15 -9.01 7.33
CA LEU A 85 1.27 -7.57 7.11
C LEU A 85 1.58 -7.23 5.65
N LEU A 86 2.52 -7.93 5.02
CA LEU A 86 2.84 -7.77 3.59
C LEU A 86 1.58 -7.93 2.73
N PHE A 87 0.85 -9.05 2.87
CA PHE A 87 -0.36 -9.27 2.06
C PHE A 87 -1.48 -8.29 2.36
N THR A 88 -1.63 -7.87 3.62
CA THR A 88 -2.65 -6.88 4.02
C THR A 88 -2.33 -5.50 3.42
N ILE A 89 -1.06 -5.09 3.39
CA ILE A 89 -0.61 -3.84 2.76
C ILE A 89 -0.78 -3.92 1.24
N MET A 90 -0.46 -5.05 0.61
CA MET A 90 -0.70 -5.29 -0.81
C MET A 90 -2.20 -5.13 -1.16
N ALA A 91 -3.09 -5.79 -0.41
CA ALA A 91 -4.52 -5.65 -0.60
C ALA A 91 -5.00 -4.20 -0.44
N THR A 92 -4.52 -3.53 0.62
CA THR A 92 -4.86 -2.13 0.91
C THR A 92 -4.46 -1.20 -0.23
N ALA A 93 -3.22 -1.33 -0.73
CA ALA A 93 -2.71 -0.51 -1.82
C ALA A 93 -3.46 -0.74 -3.14
N PHE A 94 -3.71 -2.01 -3.48
CA PHE A 94 -4.50 -2.38 -4.66
C PHE A 94 -5.88 -1.71 -4.63
N MET A 95 -6.63 -1.84 -3.52
CA MET A 95 -7.95 -1.21 -3.40
C MET A 95 -7.87 0.32 -3.43
N GLY A 96 -6.83 0.91 -2.86
CA GLY A 96 -6.59 2.35 -2.90
C GLY A 96 -6.37 2.87 -4.32
N TYR A 97 -5.66 2.10 -5.14
CA TYR A 97 -5.42 2.45 -6.54
C TYR A 97 -6.67 2.37 -7.42
N VAL A 98 -7.72 1.67 -6.99
CA VAL A 98 -9.02 1.63 -7.69
C VAL A 98 -9.83 2.91 -7.47
N LEU A 99 -9.64 3.61 -6.35
CA LEU A 99 -10.49 4.73 -5.92
C LEU A 99 -10.50 5.95 -6.85
N PRO A 100 -9.39 6.35 -7.51
CA PRO A 100 -9.42 7.45 -8.47
C PRO A 100 -10.31 7.19 -9.69
N TRP A 101 -10.69 5.93 -9.94
CA TRP A 101 -11.58 5.53 -11.03
C TRP A 101 -11.10 5.98 -12.43
N GLY A 102 -9.79 5.92 -12.65
CA GLY A 102 -9.19 6.09 -13.97
C GLY A 102 -9.11 4.78 -14.76
N GLN A 103 -8.53 4.83 -15.96
CA GLN A 103 -8.39 3.65 -16.84
C GLN A 103 -7.61 2.51 -16.16
N MET A 104 -6.43 2.80 -15.59
CA MET A 104 -5.62 1.77 -14.93
C MET A 104 -6.26 1.26 -13.65
N SER A 105 -6.96 2.11 -12.91
CA SER A 105 -7.78 1.72 -11.76
C SER A 105 -8.82 0.67 -12.13
N PHE A 106 -9.64 0.93 -13.15
CA PHE A 106 -10.74 0.06 -13.56
C PHE A 106 -10.25 -1.26 -14.16
N TRP A 107 -9.32 -1.18 -15.12
CA TRP A 107 -8.83 -2.36 -15.81
C TRP A 107 -7.91 -3.20 -14.92
N GLY A 108 -7.12 -2.58 -14.04
CA GLY A 108 -6.36 -3.26 -13.00
C GLY A 108 -7.28 -4.02 -12.05
N ALA A 109 -8.37 -3.38 -11.58
CA ALA A 109 -9.38 -4.05 -10.75
C ALA A 109 -9.97 -5.27 -11.46
N THR A 110 -10.38 -5.10 -12.72
CA THR A 110 -10.99 -6.15 -13.55
C THR A 110 -10.06 -7.34 -13.70
N VAL A 111 -8.82 -7.12 -14.13
CA VAL A 111 -7.86 -8.21 -14.38
C VAL A 111 -7.47 -8.92 -13.09
N ILE A 112 -7.11 -8.19 -12.03
CA ILE A 112 -6.57 -8.77 -10.80
C ILE A 112 -7.64 -9.58 -10.06
N THR A 113 -8.85 -9.04 -9.91
CA THR A 113 -9.92 -9.78 -9.22
C THR A 113 -10.39 -11.00 -10.02
N ASN A 114 -10.39 -10.92 -11.35
CA ASN A 114 -10.78 -12.04 -12.20
C ASN A 114 -9.78 -13.21 -12.14
N LEU A 115 -8.58 -13.05 -11.58
CA LEU A 115 -7.67 -14.18 -11.33
C LEU A 115 -8.30 -15.24 -10.41
N LEU A 116 -9.26 -14.85 -9.56
CA LEU A 116 -9.98 -15.79 -8.70
C LEU A 116 -10.93 -16.70 -9.49
N SER A 117 -11.28 -16.36 -10.73
CA SER A 117 -12.11 -17.20 -11.61
C SER A 117 -11.43 -18.53 -11.93
N ALA A 118 -10.10 -18.60 -11.80
CA ALA A 118 -9.31 -19.81 -12.03
C ALA A 118 -9.51 -20.86 -10.92
N ILE A 119 -10.11 -20.51 -9.78
CA ILE A 119 -10.39 -21.48 -8.71
C ILE A 119 -11.51 -22.43 -9.17
N PRO A 120 -11.27 -23.76 -9.22
CA PRO A 120 -12.27 -24.71 -9.69
C PRO A 120 -13.57 -24.64 -8.88
N TYR A 121 -14.70 -24.83 -9.57
CA TYR A 121 -16.07 -24.88 -9.04
C TYR A 121 -16.62 -23.56 -8.47
N VAL A 122 -15.84 -22.81 -7.70
CA VAL A 122 -16.30 -21.62 -6.96
C VAL A 122 -15.78 -20.30 -7.50
N GLY A 123 -14.80 -20.31 -8.42
CA GLY A 123 -14.08 -19.12 -8.87
C GLY A 123 -14.99 -18.01 -9.42
N ASN A 124 -15.86 -18.33 -10.39
CA ASN A 124 -16.77 -17.33 -10.97
C ASN A 124 -17.71 -16.73 -9.92
N THR A 125 -18.26 -17.57 -9.03
CA THR A 125 -19.11 -17.12 -7.92
C THR A 125 -18.36 -16.17 -6.99
N LEU A 126 -17.09 -16.45 -6.67
CA LEU A 126 -16.26 -15.58 -5.84
C LEU A 126 -15.99 -14.23 -6.50
N VAL A 127 -15.71 -14.22 -7.81
CA VAL A 127 -15.48 -12.99 -8.57
C VAL A 127 -16.73 -12.10 -8.58
N GLU A 128 -17.88 -12.66 -8.97
CA GLU A 128 -19.14 -11.91 -9.00
C GLU A 128 -19.57 -11.44 -7.60
N TRP A 129 -19.28 -12.25 -6.56
CA TRP A 129 -19.51 -11.87 -5.17
C TRP A 129 -18.64 -10.69 -4.75
N ILE A 130 -17.34 -10.70 -5.09
CA ILE A 130 -16.41 -9.58 -4.82
C ILE A 130 -16.82 -8.33 -5.59
N TRP A 131 -17.27 -8.46 -6.84
CA TRP A 131 -17.75 -7.32 -7.62
C TRP A 131 -19.08 -6.78 -7.11
N GLY A 132 -19.97 -7.66 -6.63
CA GLY A 132 -21.35 -7.33 -6.32
C GLY A 132 -22.22 -7.22 -7.56
N GLY A 133 -21.87 -7.93 -8.62
CA GLY A 133 -22.48 -7.85 -9.94
C GLY A 133 -21.65 -8.60 -10.98
N PHE A 134 -22.01 -8.45 -12.26
CA PHE A 134 -21.38 -9.19 -13.36
C PHE A 134 -20.08 -8.56 -13.88
N SER A 135 -19.71 -7.38 -13.39
CA SER A 135 -18.48 -6.68 -13.74
C SER A 135 -18.10 -5.70 -12.63
N VAL A 136 -16.87 -5.18 -12.69
CA VAL A 136 -16.44 -4.07 -11.83
C VAL A 136 -17.32 -2.84 -12.12
N ASP A 137 -18.04 -2.37 -11.11
CA ASP A 137 -18.96 -1.23 -11.23
C ASP A 137 -19.16 -0.53 -9.86
N LYS A 138 -20.22 0.27 -9.71
CA LYS A 138 -20.57 1.05 -8.51
C LYS A 138 -20.51 0.26 -7.21
N ALA A 139 -21.05 -0.96 -7.20
CA ALA A 139 -21.02 -1.81 -6.01
C ALA A 139 -19.58 -2.18 -5.61
N THR A 140 -18.69 -2.39 -6.58
CA THR A 140 -17.27 -2.69 -6.38
C THR A 140 -16.51 -1.48 -5.85
N LEU A 141 -16.72 -0.29 -6.43
CA LEU A 141 -16.05 0.93 -5.98
C LEU A 141 -16.42 1.30 -4.54
N THR A 142 -17.71 1.24 -4.21
CA THR A 142 -18.20 1.61 -2.88
C THR A 142 -17.61 0.71 -1.79
N ARG A 143 -17.57 -0.61 -2.01
CA ARG A 143 -16.99 -1.56 -1.04
C ARG A 143 -15.47 -1.47 -1.00
N PHE A 144 -14.79 -1.23 -2.12
CA PHE A 144 -13.34 -1.07 -2.13
C PHE A 144 -12.92 0.17 -1.35
N PHE A 145 -13.69 1.26 -1.42
CA PHE A 145 -13.49 2.40 -0.52
C PHE A 145 -13.62 2.01 0.95
N ALA A 146 -14.68 1.28 1.32
CA ALA A 146 -14.88 0.83 2.71
C ALA A 146 -13.75 -0.10 3.19
N PHE A 147 -13.32 -1.07 2.38
CA PHE A 147 -12.20 -1.96 2.71
C PHE A 147 -10.87 -1.22 2.78
N HIS A 148 -10.58 -0.35 1.81
CA HIS A 148 -9.38 0.49 1.82
C HIS A 148 -9.33 1.40 3.05
N PHE A 149 -10.48 1.87 3.54
CA PHE A 149 -10.55 2.68 4.75
C PHE A 149 -10.26 1.89 6.03
N ILE A 150 -10.82 0.68 6.19
CA ILE A 150 -10.68 -0.09 7.44
C ILE A 150 -9.34 -0.82 7.55
N LEU A 151 -8.78 -1.31 6.44
CA LEU A 151 -7.58 -2.14 6.46
C LEU A 151 -6.33 -1.46 7.05
N PRO A 152 -6.05 -0.16 6.85
CA PRO A 152 -4.96 0.54 7.53
C PRO A 152 -5.02 0.44 9.06
N PHE A 153 -6.23 0.42 9.65
CA PHE A 153 -6.39 0.26 11.10
C PHE A 153 -6.18 -1.19 11.55
N ILE A 154 -6.57 -2.16 10.72
CA ILE A 154 -6.22 -3.58 10.93
C ILE A 154 -4.70 -3.77 10.84
N ILE A 155 -4.03 -3.13 9.88
CA ILE A 155 -2.57 -3.11 9.77
C ILE A 155 -1.95 -2.53 11.04
N ALA A 156 -2.48 -1.43 11.58
CA ALA A 156 -1.98 -0.86 12.83
C ALA A 156 -2.07 -1.86 14.00
N ALA A 157 -3.18 -2.58 14.13
CA ALA A 157 -3.33 -3.64 15.14
C ALA A 157 -2.32 -4.79 14.92
N LEU A 158 -2.14 -5.24 13.68
CA LEU A 158 -1.16 -6.28 13.33
C LEU A 158 0.29 -5.83 13.58
N VAL A 159 0.61 -4.55 13.39
CA VAL A 159 1.94 -3.99 13.73
C VAL A 159 2.19 -4.10 15.24
N MET A 160 1.18 -3.85 16.09
CA MET A 160 1.32 -4.03 17.54
C MET A 160 1.61 -5.50 17.90
N VAL A 161 0.91 -6.45 17.27
CA VAL A 161 1.17 -7.89 17.46
C VAL A 161 2.57 -8.28 16.95
N HIS A 162 2.98 -7.75 15.80
CA HIS A 162 4.31 -7.98 15.24
C HIS A 162 5.42 -7.51 16.19
N LEU A 163 5.25 -6.32 16.78
CA LEU A 163 6.20 -5.77 17.75
C LEU A 163 6.16 -6.50 19.09
N LEU A 164 5.00 -7.00 19.52
CA LEU A 164 4.87 -7.81 20.72
C LEU A 164 5.74 -9.08 20.60
N PHE A 165 5.59 -9.86 19.53
CA PHE A 165 6.43 -11.04 19.31
C PHE A 165 7.92 -10.70 19.15
N LEU A 166 8.24 -9.55 18.55
CA LEU A 166 9.62 -9.09 18.47
C LEU A 166 10.19 -8.78 19.86
N HIS A 167 9.39 -8.24 20.78
CA HIS A 167 9.82 -7.90 22.14
C HIS A 167 10.07 -9.13 23.03
N GLU A 168 9.44 -10.28 22.74
CA GLU A 168 9.71 -11.53 23.46
C GLU A 168 11.15 -12.04 23.25
N THR A 169 11.72 -11.80 22.05
CA THR A 169 13.07 -12.29 21.68
C THR A 169 14.12 -11.18 21.67
N GLY A 170 13.71 -9.94 21.42
CA GLY A 170 14.59 -8.84 21.08
C GLY A 170 14.99 -8.82 19.60
N SER A 171 15.70 -7.78 19.19
CA SER A 171 16.14 -7.66 17.79
C SER A 171 17.34 -8.56 17.48
N ASN A 172 17.38 -9.08 16.26
CA ASN A 172 18.58 -9.66 15.68
C ASN A 172 19.63 -8.56 15.38
N ASN A 173 20.88 -8.96 15.10
CA ASN A 173 22.00 -8.10 14.76
C ASN A 173 22.78 -8.61 13.53
N PRO A 174 23.62 -7.78 12.90
CA PRO A 174 24.33 -8.15 11.67
C PRO A 174 25.24 -9.38 11.77
N SER A 175 25.80 -9.67 12.96
CA SER A 175 26.66 -10.84 13.16
C SER A 175 25.89 -12.16 13.32
N GLY A 176 24.57 -12.11 13.60
CA GLY A 176 23.74 -13.30 13.82
C GLY A 176 24.07 -14.08 15.10
N VAL A 177 24.96 -13.58 15.94
CA VAL A 177 25.31 -14.16 17.26
C VAL A 177 24.47 -13.52 18.36
N ASP A 178 24.38 -14.17 19.53
CA ASP A 178 23.69 -13.58 20.67
C ASP A 178 24.33 -12.25 21.09
N SER A 179 23.50 -11.23 21.30
CA SER A 179 23.91 -9.85 21.61
C SER A 179 23.66 -9.46 23.06
N ASN A 180 23.21 -10.38 23.91
CA ASN A 180 22.89 -10.10 25.31
C ASN A 180 24.05 -9.48 26.11
N SER A 181 25.30 -9.81 25.77
CA SER A 181 26.49 -9.27 26.42
C SER A 181 26.79 -7.80 26.10
N ASP A 182 26.18 -7.23 25.05
CA ASP A 182 26.48 -5.88 24.55
C ASP A 182 25.18 -5.11 24.18
N LYS A 183 24.16 -5.23 25.03
CA LYS A 183 22.91 -4.46 24.86
C LYS A 183 23.09 -3.02 25.31
N ILE A 184 22.56 -2.10 24.51
CA ILE A 184 22.43 -0.68 24.85
C ILE A 184 20.95 -0.30 24.99
N PRO A 185 20.59 0.70 25.82
CA PRO A 185 19.22 1.18 25.91
C PRO A 185 18.74 1.76 24.57
N PHE A 186 17.44 1.68 24.29
CA PHE A 186 16.90 2.21 23.04
C PHE A 186 17.06 3.72 22.93
N HIS A 187 16.81 4.45 24.03
CA HIS A 187 17.09 5.87 24.14
C HIS A 187 18.45 6.09 24.83
N PRO A 188 19.32 6.98 24.33
CA PRO A 188 19.13 7.88 23.17
C PRO A 188 19.52 7.27 21.81
N TYR A 189 20.21 6.13 21.82
CA TYR A 189 20.94 5.60 20.66
C TYR A 189 20.08 5.32 19.44
N TYR A 190 19.06 4.48 19.58
CA TYR A 190 18.18 4.15 18.46
C TYR A 190 17.13 5.24 18.22
N THR A 191 16.74 6.02 19.24
CA THR A 191 15.84 7.18 19.03
C THR A 191 16.44 8.21 18.08
N ILE A 192 17.72 8.60 18.26
CA ILE A 192 18.33 9.61 17.38
C ILE A 192 18.59 9.04 15.97
N LYS A 193 18.96 7.76 15.89
CA LYS A 193 19.14 7.06 14.61
C LYS A 193 17.84 6.95 13.82
N ASP A 194 16.73 6.63 14.49
CA ASP A 194 15.42 6.54 13.88
C ASP A 194 14.89 7.92 13.45
N ILE A 195 15.16 8.99 14.21
CA ILE A 195 14.85 10.36 13.79
C ILE A 195 15.60 10.73 12.51
N LEU A 196 16.91 10.43 12.44
CA LEU A 196 17.68 10.65 11.22
C LEU A 196 17.09 9.88 10.02
N GLY A 197 16.75 8.61 10.21
CA GLY A 197 16.09 7.81 9.18
C GLY A 197 14.75 8.41 8.73
N LEU A 198 13.94 8.91 9.66
CA LEU A 198 12.67 9.57 9.36
C LEU A 198 12.88 10.86 8.56
N LEU A 199 13.88 11.66 8.89
CA LEU A 199 14.21 12.87 8.12
C LEU A 199 14.59 12.54 6.68
N LEU A 200 15.37 11.47 6.47
CA LEU A 200 15.72 11.00 5.12
C LEU A 200 14.50 10.48 4.36
N LEU A 201 13.61 9.73 5.02
CA LEU A 201 12.35 9.28 4.44
C LEU A 201 11.49 10.45 3.96
N ILE A 202 11.30 11.46 4.83
CA ILE A 202 10.52 12.66 4.50
C ILE A 202 11.19 13.45 3.39
N PHE A 203 12.52 13.60 3.42
CA PHE A 203 13.26 14.29 2.36
C PHE A 203 13.04 13.64 0.99
N LEU A 204 13.14 12.31 0.89
CA LEU A 204 12.91 11.58 -0.35
C LEU A 204 11.45 11.67 -0.80
N LEU A 205 10.50 11.49 0.12
CA LEU A 205 9.07 11.62 -0.17
C LEU A 205 8.74 13.02 -0.70
N MET A 206 9.20 14.07 -0.01
CA MET A 206 8.93 15.45 -0.41
C MET A 206 9.64 15.82 -1.71
N THR A 207 10.80 15.24 -2.00
CA THR A 207 11.47 15.43 -3.29
C THR A 207 10.60 14.88 -4.43
N LEU A 208 10.03 13.67 -4.27
CA LEU A 208 9.07 13.13 -5.24
C LEU A 208 7.83 14.03 -5.34
N VAL A 209 7.19 14.35 -4.22
CA VAL A 209 5.93 15.10 -4.19
C VAL A 209 6.05 16.49 -4.79
N LEU A 210 7.15 17.21 -4.56
CA LEU A 210 7.30 18.60 -4.96
C LEU A 210 7.94 18.78 -6.34
N PHE A 211 8.80 17.86 -6.78
CA PHE A 211 9.54 18.01 -8.04
C PHE A 211 9.11 17.02 -9.12
N SER A 212 8.68 15.81 -8.75
CA SER A 212 8.35 14.75 -9.71
C SER A 212 7.15 13.90 -9.24
N PRO A 213 5.98 14.50 -8.96
CA PRO A 213 4.87 13.84 -8.26
C PRO A 213 4.27 12.65 -9.01
N ASP A 214 4.42 12.63 -10.34
CA ASP A 214 3.87 11.61 -11.24
C ASP A 214 4.90 10.59 -11.71
N LEU A 215 6.16 10.68 -11.26
CA LEU A 215 7.26 9.82 -11.73
C LEU A 215 7.00 8.32 -11.57
N LEU A 216 6.30 7.94 -10.49
CA LEU A 216 6.00 6.54 -10.16
C LEU A 216 4.58 6.11 -10.53
N GLY A 217 3.78 7.02 -11.12
CA GLY A 217 2.42 6.77 -11.56
C GLY A 217 2.32 6.34 -13.02
N ASP A 218 1.09 6.11 -13.48
CA ASP A 218 0.81 5.83 -14.89
C ASP A 218 -0.09 6.92 -15.50
N PRO A 219 0.30 7.52 -16.64
CA PRO A 219 -0.47 8.59 -17.28
C PRO A 219 -1.88 8.16 -17.69
N ASP A 220 -2.11 6.88 -18.00
CA ASP A 220 -3.44 6.41 -18.39
C ASP A 220 -4.46 6.56 -17.26
N ASN A 221 -4.00 6.58 -15.99
CA ASN A 221 -4.88 6.80 -14.85
C ASN A 221 -5.35 8.26 -14.68
N TYR A 222 -4.87 9.18 -15.52
CA TYR A 222 -5.41 10.53 -15.67
C TYR A 222 -6.57 10.61 -16.68
N THR A 223 -6.93 9.49 -17.32
CA THR A 223 -8.15 9.37 -18.13
C THR A 223 -9.23 8.65 -17.31
N PRO A 224 -10.47 9.16 -17.24
CA PRO A 224 -11.57 8.47 -16.56
C PRO A 224 -11.79 7.06 -17.10
N ALA A 225 -12.21 6.13 -16.24
CA ALA A 225 -12.50 4.76 -16.62
C ALA A 225 -13.53 4.68 -17.77
N ASN A 226 -13.21 3.90 -18.80
CA ASN A 226 -14.09 3.57 -19.90
C ASN A 226 -14.18 2.04 -20.05
N PRO A 227 -15.32 1.41 -19.70
CA PRO A 227 -15.48 -0.04 -19.77
C PRO A 227 -15.46 -0.60 -21.21
N LEU A 228 -15.56 0.26 -22.22
CA LEU A 228 -15.54 -0.12 -23.65
C LEU A 228 -14.18 0.09 -24.31
N SER A 229 -13.20 0.66 -23.60
CA SER A 229 -11.88 0.96 -24.16
C SER A 229 -10.77 0.54 -23.19
N THR A 230 -10.14 -0.57 -23.52
CA THR A 230 -8.99 -1.11 -22.80
C THR A 230 -7.70 -0.39 -23.20
N PRO A 231 -6.89 0.12 -22.26
CA PRO A 231 -5.57 0.66 -22.56
C PRO A 231 -4.69 -0.37 -23.27
N PRO A 232 -3.80 0.07 -24.19
CA PRO A 232 -2.95 -0.85 -24.96
C PRO A 232 -2.04 -1.73 -24.08
N GLN A 233 -1.63 -1.22 -22.91
CA GLN A 233 -0.73 -1.92 -21.98
C GLN A 233 -1.23 -1.79 -20.54
N ILE A 234 -2.21 -2.62 -20.16
CA ILE A 234 -2.60 -2.74 -18.75
C ILE A 234 -1.45 -3.38 -17.97
N LYS A 235 -1.03 -2.71 -16.90
CA LYS A 235 -0.06 -3.20 -15.93
C LYS A 235 -0.45 -2.67 -14.53
N PRO A 236 -0.12 -3.41 -13.46
CA PRO A 236 -0.26 -2.87 -12.13
C PRO A 236 0.87 -1.87 -11.84
N GLU A 237 0.77 -1.20 -10.70
CA GLU A 237 1.81 -0.29 -10.20
C GLU A 237 3.14 -1.02 -9.98
N TRP A 238 4.22 -0.25 -9.95
CA TRP A 238 5.59 -0.78 -10.03
C TRP A 238 5.90 -1.84 -8.96
N TYR A 239 5.35 -1.69 -7.76
CA TYR A 239 5.56 -2.61 -6.64
C TYR A 239 4.87 -3.98 -6.82
N PHE A 240 4.03 -4.15 -7.84
CA PHE A 240 3.44 -5.44 -8.21
C PHE A 240 4.01 -6.04 -9.50
N LEU A 241 4.85 -5.31 -10.24
CA LEU A 241 5.33 -5.76 -11.55
C LEU A 241 6.10 -7.08 -11.51
N PHE A 242 6.83 -7.36 -10.42
CA PHE A 242 7.55 -8.62 -10.27
C PHE A 242 6.61 -9.83 -10.24
N ALA A 243 5.51 -9.74 -9.48
CA ALA A 243 4.52 -10.80 -9.38
C ALA A 243 3.70 -10.92 -10.67
N TYR A 244 3.39 -9.79 -11.30
CA TYR A 244 2.74 -9.76 -12.61
C TYR A 244 3.59 -10.39 -13.71
N ALA A 245 4.92 -10.23 -13.66
CA ALA A 245 5.83 -10.91 -14.59
C ALA A 245 5.80 -12.44 -14.40
N ILE A 246 5.81 -12.92 -13.15
CA ILE A 246 5.69 -14.35 -12.81
C ILE A 246 4.34 -14.92 -13.28
N LEU A 247 3.25 -14.16 -13.18
CA LEU A 247 1.94 -14.60 -13.65
C LEU A 247 1.90 -14.83 -15.17
N ARG A 248 2.71 -14.11 -15.95
CA ARG A 248 2.73 -14.16 -17.41
C ARG A 248 3.78 -15.12 -18.00
N SER A 249 4.62 -15.74 -17.17
CA SER A 249 5.65 -16.70 -17.60
C SER A 249 5.07 -18.08 -17.78
#